data_AF-A0A6P0IB08-F1
#
_entry.id   AF-A0A6P0IB08-F1
#
_cell.length_a   1.000
_cell.length_b   1.000
_cell.length_c   1.000
_cell.angle_alpha   90.00
_cell.angle_beta   90.00
_cell.angle_gamma   90.00
#
_symmetry.space_group_name_H-M   'P 1'
#
loop_
_entity.id
_entity.type
_entity.pdbx_description
1 polymer ?
#
loop_
_entity_poly.entity_id
_entity_poly.type
_entity_poly.pdbx_seq_one_letter_code
_entity_poly.pdbx_strand_id
1 'polypeptide(L)'
;ASEASMIADQLLSLFLSETVDRVELIYTKFVSLISSRPAVQTLLPLTAKGLESQDDEIFRLTTKGGEFKVEREVVTRETTETFPRDMIFEQDPVQILDALLPLYLNNQLLRALQESAASELACRMTAMSNASDNASELTGKLTLTYNKARQAAITQEILEVVGGAEALG
;
A
#
# COMPACT_ATOMS: atom_id res chain seq x y z
N ALA A 1 -2.51 14.95 -5.63
CA ALA A 1 -3.11 15.34 -6.94
C ALA A 1 -2.20 16.29 -7.71
N SER A 2 -1.76 17.41 -7.11
CA SER A 2 -0.78 18.32 -7.73
C SER A 2 0.53 17.64 -8.11
N GLU A 3 1.07 16.81 -7.22
CA GLU A 3 2.32 16.06 -7.46
C GLU A 3 2.22 15.10 -8.66
N ALA A 4 1.08 14.40 -8.80
CA ALA A 4 0.84 13.51 -9.94
C ALA A 4 0.78 14.29 -11.26
N SER A 5 0.16 15.47 -11.26
CA SER A 5 0.13 16.36 -12.42
C SER A 5 1.54 16.81 -12.81
N MET A 6 2.34 17.25 -11.84
CA MET A 6 3.72 17.69 -12.09
C MET A 6 4.57 16.57 -12.71
N ILE A 7 4.44 15.33 -12.22
CA ILE A 7 5.15 14.18 -12.77
C ILE A 7 4.64 13.87 -14.19
N ALA A 8 3.33 13.87 -14.40
CA ALA A 8 2.74 13.62 -15.71
C ALA A 8 3.19 14.64 -16.76
N ASP A 9 3.21 15.94 -16.42
CA ASP A 9 3.66 17.02 -17.31
C ASP A 9 5.15 16.88 -17.67
N GLN A 10 5.98 16.49 -16.71
CA GLN A 10 7.40 16.20 -16.94
C GLN A 10 7.61 15.01 -17.87
N LEU A 11 6.92 13.88 -17.61
CA LEU A 11 7.00 12.68 -18.44
C LEU A 11 6.53 12.95 -19.88
N LEU A 12 5.45 13.71 -20.02
CA LEU A 12 4.92 14.09 -21.32
C LEU A 12 5.88 15.00 -22.07
N SER A 13 6.51 15.98 -21.40
CA SER A 13 7.53 16.84 -22.00
C SER A 13 8.76 16.07 -22.47
N LEU A 14 9.22 15.08 -21.69
CA LEU A 14 10.35 14.20 -22.06
C LEU A 14 10.02 13.31 -23.26
N PHE A 15 8.79 12.84 -23.36
CA PHE A 15 8.33 12.03 -24.50
C PHE A 15 8.16 12.89 -25.76
N LEU A 16 7.53 14.06 -25.66
CA LEU A 16 7.33 14.98 -26.78
C LEU A 16 8.64 15.58 -27.32
N SER A 17 9.67 15.70 -26.48
CA SER A 17 11.00 16.12 -26.91
C SER A 17 11.80 15.01 -27.61
N GLU A 18 11.19 13.84 -27.83
CA GLU A 18 11.82 12.65 -28.43
C GLU A 18 13.09 12.20 -27.68
N THR A 19 13.23 12.63 -26.41
CA THR A 19 14.35 12.20 -25.56
C THR A 19 14.08 10.78 -25.02
N VAL A 20 12.81 10.40 -24.90
CA VAL A 20 12.36 9.11 -24.35
C VAL A 20 11.25 8.54 -25.23
N ASP A 21 11.44 7.31 -25.72
CA ASP A 21 10.48 6.62 -26.60
C ASP A 21 9.46 5.74 -25.86
N ARG A 22 9.71 5.43 -24.58
CA ARG A 22 8.90 4.53 -23.77
C ARG A 22 8.99 4.88 -22.30
N VAL A 23 7.82 4.96 -21.65
CA VAL A 23 7.72 5.21 -20.21
C VAL A 23 7.00 4.04 -19.56
N GLU A 24 7.69 3.36 -18.65
CA GLU A 24 7.14 2.27 -17.85
C GLU A 24 7.14 2.67 -16.38
N LEU A 25 6.02 2.42 -15.71
CA LEU A 25 5.84 2.65 -14.30
C LEU A 25 5.93 1.32 -13.56
N ILE A 26 6.89 1.24 -12.64
CA ILE A 26 7.00 0.15 -11.69
C ILE A 26 6.39 0.63 -10.39
N TYR A 27 5.34 -0.04 -9.93
CA TYR A 27 4.65 0.36 -8.71
C TYR A 27 4.13 -0.87 -7.95
N THR A 28 3.82 -0.72 -6.67
CA THR A 28 3.26 -1.81 -5.88
C THR A 28 1.74 -1.80 -6.01
N LYS A 29 1.21 -2.79 -6.74
CA LYS A 29 -0.24 -3.00 -6.84
C LYS A 29 -0.75 -3.56 -5.52
N PHE A 30 -1.76 -2.90 -4.97
CA PHE A 30 -2.42 -3.33 -3.76
C PHE A 30 -3.31 -4.54 -4.06
N VAL A 31 -3.04 -5.69 -3.43
CA VAL A 31 -3.88 -6.89 -3.56
C VAL A 31 -4.71 -7.11 -2.30
N SER A 32 -4.06 -7.10 -1.15
CA SER A 32 -4.67 -7.21 0.18
C SER A 32 -3.77 -6.58 1.24
N LEU A 33 -4.23 -6.55 2.51
CA LEU A 33 -3.42 -6.05 3.62
C LEU A 33 -2.13 -6.86 3.87
N ILE A 34 -2.12 -8.12 3.45
CA ILE A 34 -1.03 -9.07 3.71
C ILE A 34 -0.16 -9.27 2.46
N SER A 35 -0.71 -8.99 1.28
CA SER A 35 -0.03 -9.21 0.00
C SER A 35 -0.13 -7.97 -0.88
N SER A 36 1.01 -7.45 -1.29
CA SER A 36 1.17 -6.50 -2.39
C SER A 36 2.06 -7.16 -3.46
N ARG A 37 1.88 -6.80 -4.73
CA ARG A 37 2.71 -7.35 -5.83
C ARG A 37 3.28 -6.19 -6.65
N PRO A 38 4.60 -6.20 -6.96
CA PRO A 38 5.15 -5.23 -7.90
C PRO A 38 4.54 -5.50 -9.28
N ALA A 39 4.01 -4.46 -9.89
CA ALA A 39 3.44 -4.47 -11.23
C ALA A 39 4.22 -3.49 -12.11
N VAL A 40 4.37 -3.85 -13.38
CA VAL A 40 4.94 -2.98 -14.40
C VAL A 40 3.82 -2.60 -15.35
N GLN A 41 3.58 -1.30 -15.48
CA GLN A 41 2.58 -0.75 -16.38
C GLN A 41 3.25 0.20 -17.37
N THR A 42 3.06 -0.03 -18.67
CA THR A 42 3.48 0.93 -19.70
C THR A 42 2.52 2.12 -19.70
N LEU A 43 3.05 3.33 -19.48
CA LEU A 43 2.29 4.58 -19.51
C LEU A 43 2.30 5.22 -20.90
N LEU A 44 3.47 5.26 -21.55
CA LEU A 44 3.66 5.78 -22.90
C LEU A 44 4.50 4.77 -23.72
N PRO A 45 4.20 4.54 -25.00
CA PRO A 45 3.09 5.11 -25.78
C PRO A 45 1.72 4.55 -25.40
N LEU A 46 0.68 5.39 -25.50
CA LEU A 46 -0.70 4.99 -25.23
C LEU A 46 -1.22 4.09 -26.37
N THR A 47 -1.28 2.78 -26.13
CA THR A 47 -1.93 1.86 -27.05
C THR A 47 -3.43 1.81 -26.79
N ALA A 48 -4.26 1.83 -27.84
CA ALA A 48 -5.73 1.76 -27.72
C ALA A 48 -6.22 0.53 -26.92
N LYS A 49 -5.50 -0.60 -27.02
CA LYS A 49 -5.76 -1.81 -26.22
C LYS A 49 -5.43 -1.66 -24.72
N GLY A 50 -4.60 -0.70 -24.34
CA GLY A 50 -4.21 -0.43 -22.95
C GLY A 50 -5.16 0.54 -22.23
N LEU A 51 -6.04 1.23 -22.97
CA LEU A 51 -7.11 2.06 -22.40
C LEU A 51 -8.23 1.21 -21.79
N GLU A 52 -8.36 -0.03 -22.26
CA GLU A 52 -9.22 -1.07 -21.70
C GLU A 52 -8.54 -1.70 -20.47
N SER A 53 -8.39 -0.92 -19.40
CA SER A 53 -8.18 -1.53 -18.08
C SER A 53 -9.50 -2.19 -17.68
N GLN A 54 -9.68 -3.46 -18.05
CA GLN A 54 -10.87 -4.26 -17.70
C GLN A 54 -11.08 -4.44 -16.19
N ASP A 55 -10.10 -4.06 -15.37
CA ASP A 55 -10.09 -4.28 -13.93
C ASP A 55 -9.86 -2.97 -13.15
N ASP A 56 -10.82 -2.03 -13.20
CA ASP A 56 -10.91 -0.98 -12.17
C ASP A 56 -11.39 -1.65 -10.87
N GLU A 57 -10.43 -2.13 -10.07
CA GLU A 57 -10.68 -2.72 -8.75
C GLU A 57 -10.80 -1.59 -7.71
N ILE A 58 -11.97 -1.42 -7.11
CA ILE A 58 -12.12 -0.54 -5.95
C ILE A 58 -11.95 -1.36 -4.68
N PHE A 59 -11.05 -0.89 -3.81
CA PHE A 59 -10.78 -1.52 -2.52
C PHE A 59 -11.58 -0.85 -1.41
N ARG A 60 -12.34 -1.64 -0.65
CA ARG A 60 -12.99 -1.18 0.59
C ARG A 60 -12.45 -1.95 1.78
N LEU A 61 -11.97 -1.21 2.77
CA LEU A 61 -11.62 -1.73 4.09
C LEU A 61 -12.92 -1.95 4.87
N THR A 62 -13.23 -3.20 5.18
CA THR A 62 -14.39 -3.58 5.99
C THR A 62 -13.93 -4.32 7.24
N THR A 63 -14.63 -4.16 8.35
CA THR A 63 -14.39 -4.94 9.57
C THR A 63 -15.38 -6.09 9.61
N LYS A 64 -14.90 -7.33 9.41
CA LYS A 64 -15.72 -8.55 9.55
C LYS A 64 -15.15 -9.40 10.68
N GLY A 65 -15.94 -9.58 11.75
CA GLY A 65 -15.57 -10.45 12.87
C GLY A 65 -14.48 -9.90 13.80
N GLY A 66 -14.27 -8.58 13.84
CA GLY A 66 -13.22 -7.95 14.65
C GLY A 66 -11.87 -7.83 13.96
N GLU A 67 -11.72 -8.40 12.75
CA GLU A 67 -10.52 -8.28 11.92
C GLU A 67 -10.75 -7.31 10.74
N PHE A 68 -9.71 -6.57 10.36
CA PHE A 68 -9.70 -5.75 9.15
C PHE A 68 -9.59 -6.66 7.93
N LYS A 69 -10.59 -6.62 7.05
CA LYS A 69 -10.59 -7.32 5.76
C LYS A 69 -10.70 -6.32 4.60
N VAL A 70 -10.09 -6.68 3.48
CA VAL A 70 -10.20 -5.93 2.23
C VAL A 70 -11.14 -6.70 1.34
N GLU A 71 -12.23 -6.05 0.94
CA GLU A 71 -13.12 -6.57 -0.09
C GLU A 71 -12.80 -5.86 -1.41
N ARG A 72 -12.67 -6.68 -2.45
CA ARG A 72 -12.44 -6.24 -3.83
C ARG A 72 -13.79 -6.17 -4.51
N GLU A 73 -14.21 -4.96 -4.86
CA GLU A 73 -15.36 -4.75 -5.72
C GLU A 73 -14.81 -4.51 -7.12
N VAL A 74 -14.94 -5.51 -8.00
CA VAL A 74 -14.65 -5.32 -9.42
C VAL A 74 -15.80 -4.47 -9.94
N VAL A 75 -15.50 -3.20 -10.22
CA VAL A 75 -16.47 -2.33 -10.87
C VAL A 75 -16.48 -2.72 -12.32
N THR A 76 -17.35 -3.65 -12.69
CA THR A 76 -17.68 -3.88 -14.10
C THR A 76 -18.34 -2.60 -14.59
N ARG A 77 -17.57 -1.72 -15.24
CA ARG A 77 -18.18 -0.64 -16.02
C ARG A 77 -19.04 -1.34 -17.07
N GLU A 78 -20.36 -1.14 -16.98
CA GLU A 78 -21.26 -1.58 -18.03
C GLU A 78 -20.73 -1.01 -19.36
N THR A 79 -20.68 -1.92 -20.34
CA THR A 79 -20.34 -1.71 -21.76
C THR A 79 -20.47 -0.26 -22.18
N THR A 80 -19.40 0.28 -22.77
CA THR A 80 -19.34 1.56 -23.49
C THR A 80 -20.70 1.90 -24.07
N GLU A 81 -21.45 2.80 -23.41
CA GLU A 81 -22.65 3.40 -23.98
C GLU A 81 -22.23 3.97 -25.32
N THR A 82 -22.72 3.36 -26.41
CA THR A 82 -22.43 3.87 -27.75
C THR A 82 -22.93 5.30 -27.79
N PHE A 83 -22.05 6.23 -28.15
CA PHE A 83 -22.41 7.65 -28.24
C PHE A 83 -23.74 7.80 -29.00
N PRO A 84 -24.65 8.68 -28.53
CA PRO A 84 -25.90 8.96 -29.24
C PRO A 84 -25.59 9.28 -30.70
N ARG A 85 -26.36 8.72 -31.64
CA ARG A 85 -26.09 8.91 -33.08
C ARG A 85 -26.13 10.38 -33.52
N ASP A 86 -26.85 11.20 -32.77
CA ASP A 86 -27.02 12.64 -33.02
C ASP A 86 -26.04 13.50 -32.19
N MET A 87 -24.97 12.91 -31.66
CA MET A 87 -23.98 13.65 -30.89
C MET A 87 -23.12 14.52 -31.82
N ILE A 88 -23.23 15.83 -31.64
CA ILE A 88 -22.44 16.82 -32.38
C ILE A 88 -21.22 17.19 -31.54
N PHE A 89 -20.03 17.04 -32.12
CA PHE A 89 -18.79 17.49 -31.50
C PHE A 89 -18.48 18.93 -31.92
N GLU A 90 -18.19 19.79 -30.95
CA GLU A 90 -17.85 21.20 -31.20
C GLU A 90 -16.42 21.38 -31.74
N GLN A 91 -15.52 20.43 -31.47
CA GLN A 91 -14.10 20.48 -31.85
C GLN A 91 -13.74 19.29 -32.73
N ASP A 92 -12.63 19.40 -33.46
CA ASP A 92 -12.10 18.28 -34.25
C ASP A 92 -11.71 17.11 -33.32
N PRO A 93 -11.94 15.84 -33.72
CA PRO A 93 -11.59 14.68 -32.91
C PRO A 93 -10.14 14.65 -32.41
N VAL A 94 -9.19 15.18 -33.19
CA VAL A 94 -7.78 15.25 -32.79
C VAL A 94 -7.59 16.20 -31.61
N GLN A 95 -8.22 17.38 -31.65
CA GLN A 95 -8.13 18.37 -30.58
C GLN A 95 -8.75 17.88 -29.27
N ILE A 96 -9.83 17.10 -29.36
CA ILE A 96 -10.47 16.47 -28.20
C ILE A 96 -9.52 15.45 -27.57
N LEU A 97 -8.87 14.61 -28.38
CA LEU A 97 -7.90 13.63 -27.89
C LEU A 97 -6.68 14.32 -27.26
N ASP A 98 -6.13 15.35 -27.89
CA ASP A 98 -4.98 16.10 -27.34
C ASP A 98 -5.26 16.70 -25.96
N ALA A 99 -6.51 17.09 -25.69
CA ALA A 99 -6.92 17.57 -24.36
C ALA A 99 -7.17 16.43 -23.36
N LEU A 100 -7.64 15.27 -23.82
CA LEU A 100 -7.99 14.13 -22.96
C LEU A 100 -6.77 13.28 -22.57
N LEU A 101 -5.78 13.11 -23.44
CA LEU A 101 -4.63 12.24 -23.19
C LEU A 101 -3.82 12.67 -21.94
N PRO A 102 -3.53 13.97 -21.70
CA PRO A 102 -2.86 14.41 -20.46
C PRO A 102 -3.69 14.12 -19.21
N LEU A 103 -5.02 14.32 -19.29
CA LEU A 103 -5.93 14.02 -18.18
C LEU A 103 -5.95 12.53 -17.85
N TYR A 104 -5.94 11.68 -18.87
CA TYR A 104 -5.86 10.23 -18.69
C TYR A 104 -4.54 9.81 -18.03
N LEU A 105 -3.41 10.31 -18.53
CA LEU A 105 -2.09 10.01 -17.97
C LEU A 105 -1.98 10.43 -16.51
N ASN A 106 -2.48 11.62 -16.16
CA ASN A 106 -2.49 12.11 -14.78
C ASN A 106 -3.33 11.20 -13.86
N ASN A 107 -4.52 10.79 -14.31
CA ASN A 107 -5.37 9.87 -13.54
C ASN A 107 -4.71 8.49 -13.36
N GLN A 108 -4.05 7.96 -14.39
CA GLN A 108 -3.29 6.71 -14.30
C GLN A 108 -2.18 6.78 -13.26
N LEU A 109 -1.39 7.85 -13.31
CA LEU A 109 -0.28 8.06 -12.38
C LEU A 109 -0.77 8.29 -10.94
N LEU A 110 -1.83 9.08 -10.77
CA LEU A 110 -2.46 9.30 -9.46
C LEU A 110 -2.95 7.99 -8.85
N ARG A 111 -3.60 7.13 -9.64
CA ARG A 111 -4.09 5.83 -9.18
C ARG A 111 -2.94 4.93 -8.73
N ALA A 112 -1.88 4.82 -9.53
CA ALA A 112 -0.72 4.00 -9.19
C ALA A 112 0.01 4.49 -7.91
N LEU A 113 0.09 5.81 -7.71
CA LEU A 113 0.61 6.40 -6.47
C LEU A 113 -0.25 6.05 -5.26
N GLN A 114 -1.58 6.14 -5.41
CA GLN A 114 -2.52 5.79 -4.34
C GLN A 114 -2.48 4.30 -3.98
N GLU A 115 -2.41 3.41 -4.98
CA GLU A 115 -2.25 1.97 -4.77
C GLU A 115 -0.92 1.63 -4.08
N SER A 116 0.14 2.36 -4.42
CA SER A 116 1.44 2.17 -3.78
C SER A 116 1.46 2.65 -2.34
N ALA A 117 0.87 3.82 -2.06
CA ALA A 117 0.73 4.32 -0.70
C ALA A 117 -0.14 3.40 0.17
N ALA A 118 -1.25 2.88 -0.38
CA ALA A 118 -2.09 1.90 0.31
C ALA A 118 -1.32 0.61 0.63
N SER A 119 -0.53 0.10 -0.32
CA SER A 119 0.33 -1.07 -0.14
C SER A 119 1.40 -0.85 0.94
N GLU A 120 2.04 0.31 0.96
CA GLU A 120 3.05 0.68 1.95
C GLU A 120 2.45 0.73 3.36
N LEU A 121 1.31 1.41 3.53
CA LEU A 121 0.61 1.50 4.80
C LEU A 121 0.15 0.12 5.29
N ALA A 122 -0.36 -0.72 4.40
CA ALA A 122 -0.76 -2.09 4.70
C ALA A 122 0.41 -2.94 5.21
N CYS A 123 1.53 -2.96 4.47
CA CYS A 123 2.73 -3.66 4.87
C CYS A 123 3.26 -3.16 6.23
N ARG A 124 3.21 -1.84 6.47
CA ARG A 124 3.58 -1.25 7.75
C ARG A 124 2.67 -1.72 8.88
N MET A 125 1.35 -1.74 8.67
CA MET A 125 0.40 -2.23 9.67
C MET A 125 0.66 -3.69 10.03
N THR A 126 0.87 -4.57 9.05
CA THR A 126 1.20 -5.99 9.31
C THR A 126 2.54 -6.15 10.02
N ALA A 127 3.57 -5.40 9.61
CA ALA A 127 4.87 -5.43 10.28
C ALA A 127 4.77 -4.99 11.75
N MET A 128 3.99 -3.94 12.03
CA MET A 128 3.78 -3.43 13.39
C MET A 128 2.90 -4.37 14.25
N SER A 129 1.91 -5.04 13.65
CA SER A 129 1.13 -6.09 14.33
C SER A 129 2.06 -7.23 14.76
N ASN A 130 2.85 -7.76 13.82
CA ASN A 130 3.80 -8.83 14.11
C ASN A 130 4.84 -8.41 15.17
N ALA A 131 5.34 -7.16 15.10
CA ALA A 131 6.26 -6.64 16.11
C ALA A 131 5.61 -6.56 17.50
N SER A 132 4.33 -6.15 17.58
CA SER A 132 3.58 -6.06 18.83
C SER A 132 3.34 -7.44 19.45
N ASP A 133 2.98 -8.42 18.61
CA ASP A 133 2.79 -9.81 19.05
C ASP A 133 4.10 -10.41 19.57
N ASN A 134 5.20 -10.20 18.85
CA ASN A 134 6.54 -10.62 19.26
C ASN A 134 6.98 -9.96 20.58
N ALA A 135 6.67 -8.67 20.76
CA ALA A 135 6.98 -7.93 21.98
C ALA A 135 6.15 -8.45 23.18
N SER A 136 4.88 -8.81 22.96
CA SER A 136 4.02 -9.43 23.97
C SER A 136 4.57 -10.78 24.43
N GLU A 137 5.00 -11.62 23.47
CA GLU A 137 5.64 -12.90 23.77
C GLU A 137 6.94 -12.72 24.57
N LEU A 138 7.79 -11.77 24.16
CA LEU A 138 9.04 -11.46 24.85
C LEU A 138 8.79 -10.95 26.26
N THR A 139 7.78 -10.09 26.43
CA THR A 139 7.37 -9.58 27.75
C THR A 139 6.99 -10.73 28.67
N GLY A 140 6.16 -11.67 28.21
CA GLY A 140 5.80 -12.86 28.97
C GLY A 140 7.01 -13.69 29.42
N LYS A 141 7.98 -13.91 28.51
CA LYS A 141 9.23 -14.64 28.83
C LYS A 141 10.09 -13.90 29.85
N LEU A 142 10.25 -12.59 29.70
CA LEU A 142 11.04 -11.76 30.61
C LEU A 142 10.39 -11.65 31.98
N THR A 143 9.07 -11.56 32.06
CA THR A 143 8.33 -11.56 33.35
C THR A 143 8.57 -12.87 34.12
N LEU A 144 8.53 -14.02 33.44
CA LEU A 144 8.82 -15.31 34.06
C LEU A 144 10.27 -15.38 34.58
N THR A 145 11.22 -14.92 33.77
CA THR A 145 12.64 -14.88 34.13
C THR A 145 12.90 -13.93 35.30
N TYR A 146 12.28 -12.75 35.29
CA TYR A 146 12.35 -11.76 36.36
C TYR A 146 11.83 -12.33 37.69
N ASN A 147 10.67 -12.99 37.67
CA ASN A 147 10.10 -13.57 38.90
C ASN A 147 10.98 -14.70 39.46
N LYS A 148 11.58 -15.53 38.61
CA LYS A 148 12.55 -16.56 39.03
C LYS A 148 13.79 -15.93 39.66
N ALA A 149 14.38 -14.93 39.00
CA ALA A 149 15.54 -14.21 39.52
C ALA A 149 15.24 -13.49 40.85
N ARG A 150 14.05 -12.87 40.96
CA ARG A 150 13.58 -12.24 42.19
C ARG A 150 13.46 -13.24 43.34
N GLN A 151 12.88 -14.41 43.09
CA GLN A 151 12.77 -15.46 44.11
C GLN A 151 14.14 -15.97 44.53
N ALA A 152 15.05 -16.21 43.58
CA ALA A 152 16.42 -16.64 43.87
C ALA A 152 17.18 -15.61 44.73
N ALA A 153 17.04 -14.31 44.41
CA ALA A 153 17.63 -13.22 45.20
C ALA A 153 17.06 -13.18 46.63
N ILE A 154 15.74 -13.25 46.80
CA ILE A 154 15.10 -13.29 48.14
C ILE A 154 15.60 -14.51 48.94
N THR A 155 15.69 -15.69 48.31
CA THR A 155 16.21 -16.88 49.01
C THR A 155 17.67 -16.72 49.40
N GLN A 156 18.49 -16.08 48.55
CA GLN A 156 19.89 -15.82 48.85
C GLN A 156 20.03 -14.85 50.02
N GLU A 157 19.28 -13.74 50.02
CA GLU A 157 19.27 -12.78 51.14
C GLU A 157 18.87 -13.45 52.45
N ILE A 158 17.83 -14.31 52.44
CA ILE A 158 17.40 -15.04 53.65
C ILE A 158 18.51 -16.00 54.13
N LEU A 159 19.16 -16.73 53.22
CA LEU A 159 20.24 -17.64 53.58
C LEU A 159 21.44 -16.90 54.17
N GLU A 160 21.78 -15.73 53.64
CA GLU A 160 22.84 -14.86 54.16
C GLU A 160 22.50 -14.34 55.58
N VAL A 161 21.25 -13.94 55.81
CA VAL A 161 20.78 -13.50 57.15
C VAL A 161 20.83 -14.64 58.17
N VAL A 162 20.34 -15.84 57.82
CA VAL A 162 20.34 -17.00 58.73
C VAL A 162 21.77 -17.48 59.00
N GLY A 163 22.61 -17.58 57.98
CA GLY A 163 24.02 -17.97 58.16
C GLY A 163 24.82 -16.97 58.99
N GLY A 164 24.54 -15.66 58.84
CA GLY A 164 25.13 -14.62 59.68
C GLY A 164 24.66 -14.70 61.14
N ALA A 165 23.39 -15.02 61.38
CA ALA A 165 22.84 -15.20 62.72
C ALA A 165 23.41 -16.42 63.45
N GLU A 166 23.60 -17.55 62.77
CA GLU A 166 24.24 -18.75 63.36
C GLU A 166 25.72 -18.54 63.69
N ALA A 167 26.43 -17.67 62.95
CA ALA A 167 27.85 -17.39 63.22
C ALA A 167 28.11 -16.54 64.49
N LEU A 168 27.06 -15.92 65.06
CA LEU A 168 27.12 -15.10 66.28
C LEU A 168 26.72 -15.86 67.56
N GLY A 169 26.18 -17.08 67.44
CA GLY A 169 25.82 -17.97 68.55
C GLY A 169 26.90 -19.00 68.85
#